data_AF-A0A090VES3-F1
#
_entry.id   AF-A0A090VES3-F1
#
_cell.length_a   1.000
_cell.length_b   1.000
_cell.length_c   1.000
_cell.angle_alpha   90.00
_cell.angle_beta   90.00
_cell.angle_gamma   90.00
#
_symmetry.space_group_name_H-M   'P 1'
#
loop_
_entity.id
_entity.type
_entity.pdbx_description
1 polymer ?
#
loop_
_entity_poly.entity_id
_entity_poly.type
_entity_poly.pdbx_seq_one_letter_code
_entity_poly.pdbx_strand_id
1 'polypeptide(L)'
;MKKHILLLAILITSISFINCESDPCDEGYTQLDNGVCVPDYITGIEQKTELGNVFFHSELGAVTYKNGSWFDENNSVIKNINN
;
A
#
# COMPACT_ATOMS: atom_id res chain seq x y z
N MET A 1 -14.10 -26.59 39.06
CA MET A 1 -12.70 -26.39 38.60
C MET A 1 -12.52 -26.64 37.10
N LYS A 2 -12.85 -27.83 36.55
CA LYS A 2 -12.66 -28.14 35.11
C LYS A 2 -13.39 -27.21 34.13
N LYS A 3 -14.63 -26.79 34.45
CA LYS A 3 -15.44 -25.89 33.59
C LYS A 3 -14.88 -24.45 33.51
N HIS A 4 -14.29 -23.95 34.60
CA HIS A 4 -13.66 -22.62 34.62
C HIS A 4 -12.33 -22.61 33.85
N ILE A 5 -11.56 -23.71 33.89
CA ILE A 5 -10.35 -23.89 33.09
C ILE A 5 -10.69 -23.94 31.59
N LEU A 6 -11.79 -24.62 31.23
CA LEU A 6 -12.27 -24.68 29.84
C LEU A 6 -12.71 -23.30 29.33
N LEU A 7 -13.40 -22.52 30.15
CA LEU A 7 -13.84 -21.15 29.81
C LEU A 7 -12.65 -20.18 29.66
N LEU A 8 -11.62 -20.32 30.51
CA LEU A 8 -10.38 -19.55 30.40
C LEU A 8 -9.60 -19.88 29.13
N ALA A 9 -9.55 -21.15 28.74
CA ALA A 9 -8.89 -21.57 27.50
C ALA A 9 -9.56 -20.98 26.24
N ILE A 10 -10.90 -20.92 26.21
CA ILE A 10 -11.67 -20.34 25.10
C ILE A 10 -11.44 -18.82 25.00
N LEU A 11 -11.38 -18.13 26.14
CA LEU A 11 -11.15 -16.68 26.19
C LEU A 11 -9.76 -16.29 25.65
N ILE A 12 -8.74 -17.11 25.91
CA ILE A 12 -7.36 -16.85 25.47
C ILE A 12 -7.20 -17.06 23.96
N THR A 13 -7.90 -18.04 23.37
CA THR A 13 -7.85 -18.29 21.91
C THR A 13 -8.55 -17.21 21.07
N SER A 14 -9.49 -16.46 21.64
CA SER A 14 -10.19 -15.38 20.93
C SER A 14 -9.36 -14.10 20.73
N ILE A 15 -8.26 -13.94 21.46
CA ILE A 15 -7.44 -12.70 21.43
C ILE A 15 -6.40 -12.75 20.28
N SER A 16 -6.20 -13.92 19.65
CA SER A 16 -5.17 -14.09 18.61
C SER A 16 -5.57 -13.60 17.21
N PHE A 17 -6.81 -13.16 17.00
CA PHE A 17 -7.31 -12.77 15.67
C PHE A 17 -7.41 -11.25 15.45
N ILE A 18 -6.90 -10.40 16.37
CA ILE A 18 -7.02 -8.93 16.27
C ILE A 18 -5.84 -8.26 15.56
N ASN A 19 -4.97 -9.01 14.87
CA ASN A 19 -3.98 -8.41 13.98
C ASN A 19 -4.69 -7.95 12.69
N CYS A 20 -5.62 -7.00 12.81
CA CYS A 20 -6.00 -6.15 11.70
C CYS A 20 -4.88 -5.12 11.57
N GLU A 21 -3.90 -5.40 10.71
CA GLU A 21 -3.08 -4.35 10.12
C GLU A 21 -4.04 -3.54 9.24
N SER A 22 -4.63 -2.49 9.82
CA SER A 22 -5.47 -1.56 9.07
C SER A 22 -4.56 -0.82 8.12
N ASP A 23 -4.79 -0.99 6.82
CA ASP A 23 -4.15 -0.15 5.81
C ASP A 23 -4.43 1.32 6.18
N PRO A 24 -3.38 2.14 6.42
CA PRO A 24 -3.56 3.52 6.83
C PRO A 24 -4.06 4.41 5.69
N CYS A 25 -4.09 3.91 4.46
CA CYS A 25 -4.50 4.65 3.28
C CYS A 25 -5.93 4.30 2.84
N ASP A 26 -6.58 5.24 2.17
CA ASP A 26 -7.86 5.00 1.51
C ASP A 26 -7.70 4.01 0.34
N GLU A 27 -8.80 3.37 -0.07
CA GLU A 27 -8.79 2.45 -1.21
C GLU A 27 -8.22 3.11 -2.49
N GLY A 28 -7.29 2.42 -3.15
CA GLY A 28 -6.57 2.91 -4.33
C GLY A 28 -5.35 3.77 -4.02
N TYR A 29 -4.91 3.80 -2.76
CA TYR A 29 -3.68 4.44 -2.32
C TYR A 29 -2.83 3.44 -1.54
N THR A 30 -1.51 3.53 -1.70
CA THR A 30 -0.54 2.73 -0.95
C THR A 30 0.39 3.64 -0.15
N GLN A 31 0.69 3.23 1.09
CA GLN A 31 1.64 3.95 1.95
C GLN A 31 3.09 3.66 1.50
N LEU A 32 3.86 4.72 1.25
CA LEU A 32 5.31 4.63 1.04
C LEU A 32 6.06 4.57 2.39
N ASP A 33 7.35 4.18 2.36
CA ASP A 33 8.21 4.08 3.57
C ASP A 33 8.29 5.37 4.40
N ASN A 34 8.05 6.53 3.79
CA ASN A 34 8.02 7.83 4.47
C ASN A 34 6.67 8.13 5.17
N GLY A 35 5.71 7.20 5.12
CA GLY A 35 4.38 7.31 5.71
C GLY A 35 3.34 8.01 4.82
N VAL A 36 3.70 8.47 3.63
CA VAL A 36 2.80 9.18 2.71
C VAL A 36 2.00 8.20 1.86
N CYS A 37 0.68 8.37 1.81
CA CYS A 37 -0.20 7.65 0.89
C CYS A 37 -0.13 8.27 -0.51
N VAL A 38 0.19 7.47 -1.51
CA VAL A 38 0.20 7.87 -2.92
C VAL A 38 -0.77 7.01 -3.73
N PRO A 39 -1.40 7.54 -4.78
CA PRO A 39 -2.34 6.76 -5.58
C PRO A 39 -1.64 5.57 -6.25
N ASP A 40 -2.34 4.45 -6.33
CA ASP A 40 -1.88 3.28 -7.06
C ASP A 40 -1.80 3.57 -8.56
N TYR A 41 -0.75 3.07 -9.19
CA TYR A 41 -0.61 3.11 -10.62
C TYR A 41 -1.60 2.15 -11.27
N ILE A 42 -2.50 2.69 -12.08
CA ILE A 42 -3.34 1.93 -12.99
C ILE A 42 -3.10 2.40 -14.42
N THR A 43 -3.11 1.46 -15.37
CA THR A 43 -2.94 1.81 -16.78
C THR A 43 -4.02 2.81 -17.22
N GLY A 44 -3.58 3.94 -17.78
CA GLY A 44 -4.49 5.00 -18.22
C GLY A 44 -4.91 5.99 -17.12
N ILE A 45 -4.30 5.93 -15.93
CA ILE A 45 -4.52 6.95 -14.89
C ILE A 45 -4.15 8.34 -15.41
N GLU A 46 -4.89 9.35 -14.95
CA GLU A 46 -4.57 10.74 -15.21
C GLU A 46 -3.24 11.10 -14.53
N GLN A 47 -2.26 11.51 -15.33
CA GLN A 47 -0.87 11.75 -14.90
C GLN A 47 -0.67 13.12 -14.24
N LYS A 48 -1.76 13.86 -14.03
CA LYS A 48 -1.85 15.09 -13.25
C LYS A 48 -2.93 14.90 -12.21
N THR A 49 -2.55 14.51 -11.00
CA THR A 49 -3.46 14.51 -9.86
C THR A 49 -3.26 15.80 -9.08
N GLU A 50 -4.28 16.24 -8.34
CA GLU A 50 -4.13 17.36 -7.38
C GLU A 50 -3.06 17.06 -6.32
N LEU A 51 -2.72 15.79 -6.13
CA LEU A 51 -1.79 15.26 -5.14
C LEU A 51 -0.35 15.15 -5.67
N GLY A 52 -0.11 15.50 -6.93
CA GLY A 52 1.22 15.55 -7.53
C GLY A 52 1.39 14.55 -8.67
N ASN A 53 2.57 13.94 -8.71
CA ASN A 53 3.02 13.12 -9.83
C ASN A 53 3.72 11.83 -9.40
N VAL A 54 3.56 11.42 -8.15
CA VAL A 54 4.12 10.18 -7.57
C VAL A 54 2.99 9.18 -7.41
N PHE A 55 3.24 7.93 -7.82
CA PHE A 55 2.28 6.83 -7.81
C PHE A 55 2.97 5.56 -7.31
N PHE A 56 2.20 4.62 -6.77
CA PHE A 56 2.72 3.32 -6.38
C PHE A 56 2.52 2.27 -7.47
N HIS A 57 3.61 1.68 -7.97
CA HIS A 57 3.58 0.56 -8.90
C HIS A 57 3.92 -0.73 -8.14
N SER A 58 3.07 -1.76 -8.21
CA SER A 58 3.23 -2.99 -7.43
C SER A 58 4.58 -3.69 -7.62
N GLU A 59 5.19 -3.58 -8.79
CA GLU A 59 6.48 -4.21 -9.10
C GLU A 59 7.69 -3.26 -8.99
N LEU A 60 7.47 -1.96 -9.11
CA LEU A 60 8.55 -0.95 -9.22
C LEU A 60 8.62 -0.02 -8.00
N GLY A 61 7.67 -0.12 -7.08
CA GLY A 61 7.52 0.78 -5.95
C GLY A 61 7.06 2.17 -6.38
N ALA A 62 7.60 3.20 -5.73
CA ALA A 62 7.26 4.58 -6.05
C ALA A 62 7.78 4.98 -7.44
N VAL A 63 6.88 5.43 -8.31
CA VAL A 63 7.20 5.93 -9.65
C VAL A 63 6.74 7.37 -9.81
N THR A 64 7.55 8.18 -10.49
CA THR A 64 7.28 9.60 -10.69
C THR A 64 7.05 9.91 -12.16
N TYR A 65 5.95 10.59 -12.49
CA TYR A 65 5.69 11.07 -13.82
C TYR A 65 6.22 12.50 -14.02
N LYS A 66 7.11 12.71 -14.99
CA LYS A 66 7.55 14.06 -15.36
C LYS A 66 7.97 14.12 -16.82
N ASN A 67 7.71 15.24 -17.48
CA ASN A 67 8.10 15.49 -18.87
C ASN A 67 7.73 14.36 -19.86
N GLY A 68 6.55 13.75 -19.71
CA GLY A 68 6.09 12.70 -20.62
C GLY A 68 6.66 11.31 -20.34
N SER A 69 7.43 11.13 -19.26
CA SER A 69 8.11 9.86 -18.95
C SER A 69 7.97 9.48 -17.49
N TRP A 70 8.05 8.18 -17.23
CA TRP A 70 8.05 7.59 -15.91
C TRP A 70 9.48 7.39 -15.42
N PHE A 71 9.68 7.63 -14.13
CA PHE A 71 10.96 7.52 -13.47
C PHE A 71 10.83 6.65 -12.22
N ASP A 72 11.83 5.82 -11.97
CA ASP A 72 11.96 5.07 -10.72
C ASP A 72 12.48 5.96 -9.57
N GLU A 73 12.61 5.36 -8.38
CA GLU A 73 13.21 5.99 -7.20
C GLU A 73 14.64 6.52 -7.43
N ASN A 74 15.39 5.91 -8.34
CA ASN A 74 16.76 6.26 -8.71
C ASN A 74 16.81 7.30 -9.83
N ASN A 75 15.66 7.87 -10.21
CA ASN A 75 15.53 8.87 -11.26
C ASN A 75 15.93 8.36 -12.66
N SER A 76 15.86 7.06 -12.90
CA SER A 76 16.08 6.41 -14.19
C SER A 76 14.77 6.27 -14.95
N VAL A 77 14.83 6.44 -16.28
CA VAL A 77 13.64 6.37 -17.14
C VAL A 77 13.15 4.92 -17.25
N ILE A 78 11.89 4.70 -16.87
CA ILE A 78 11.18 3.43 -17.04
C ILE A 78 10.67 3.34 -18.47
N LYS A 79 11.21 2.41 -19.26
CA LYS A 79 10.85 2.24 -20.68
C LYS A 79 9.52 1.53 -20.88
N ASN A 80 9.16 0.64 -19.96
CA ASN A 80 7.91 -0.09 -19.99
C ASN A 80 7.36 -0.17 -18.56
N ILE A 81 6.30 0.58 -18.31
CA ILE A 81 5.64 0.64 -16.99
C ILE A 81 4.48 -0.35 -16.89
N ASN A 82 4.10 -1.04 -17.97
CA ASN A 82 2.95 -1.95 -17.96
C ASN A 82 3.36 -3.43 -18.00
N ASN A 83 4.62 -3.77 -17.69
CA ASN A 83 5.22 -5.05 -18.09
C ASN A 83 6.14 -5.63 -17.05
#